data_AF-A0AAD0M776-F1
#
_entry.id   AF-A0AAD0M776-F1
#
_cell.length_a   1.000
_cell.length_b   1.000
_cell.length_c   1.000
_cell.angle_alpha   90.00
_cell.angle_beta   90.00
_cell.angle_gamma   90.00
#
_symmetry.space_group_name_H-M   'P 1'
#
loop_
_entity.id
_entity.type
_entity.pdbx_description
1 polymer ?
#
loop_
_entity_poly.entity_id
_entity_poly.type
_entity_poly.pdbx_seq_one_letter_code
_entity_poly.pdbx_strand_id
1 'polypeptide(L)' 'MKRFILAVTCTLLATSALAAPKSCEELKDEIEAKIQANNVTSYTLEIVGNEEASDPSMIVGSCDNGTKKIIYQLNGR' A
#
# COMPACT_ATOMS: atom_id res chain seq x y z
N MET A 1 -4.23 25.31 -32.38
CA MET A 1 -4.31 26.79 -32.46
C MET A 1 -5.66 27.18 -31.85
N LYS A 2 -5.88 27.77 -30.66
CA LYS A 2 -5.16 28.61 -29.67
C LYS A 2 -5.59 28.11 -28.26
N ARG A 3 -4.70 27.80 -27.31
CA ARG A 3 -4.07 28.70 -26.31
C ARG A 3 -5.07 29.40 -25.37
N PHE A 4 -5.23 28.87 -24.16
CA PHE A 4 -5.36 29.56 -22.85
C PHE A 4 -5.23 28.46 -21.78
N ILE A 5 -4.04 28.07 -21.31
CA ILE A 5 -3.34 28.68 -20.17
C ILE A 5 -4.32 29.16 -19.10
N LEU A 6 -4.74 28.24 -18.23
CA LEU A 6 -5.08 28.57 -16.85
C LEU A 6 -4.12 27.81 -15.95
N ALA A 7 -3.00 28.47 -15.67
CA ALA A 7 -2.13 28.12 -14.57
C ALA A 7 -2.90 28.31 -13.27
N VAL A 8 -3.19 27.22 -12.57
CA VAL A 8 -3.39 27.23 -11.12
C VAL A 8 -2.65 26.01 -10.58
N THR A 9 -1.39 26.27 -10.25
CA THR A 9 -0.69 25.78 -9.08
C THR A 9 -1.59 25.10 -8.05
N CYS A 10 -1.76 23.79 -8.14
CA CYS A 10 -2.10 22.99 -6.97
C CYS A 10 -0.83 22.22 -6.62
N THR A 11 -0.02 22.91 -5.82
CA THR A 11 0.98 22.39 -4.88
C THR A 11 1.31 20.91 -5.07
N LEU A 12 2.54 20.68 -5.54
CA LEU A 12 3.27 19.48 -5.20
C LEU A 12 3.30 19.37 -3.67
N LEU A 13 2.31 18.69 -3.10
CA LEU A 13 2.51 17.93 -1.88
C LEU A 13 3.29 16.68 -2.26
N ALA A 14 4.51 16.90 -2.77
CA ALA A 14 5.59 15.95 -2.63
C ALA A 14 6.00 16.03 -1.16
N THR A 15 5.12 15.53 -0.28
CA THR A 15 5.49 15.18 1.06
C THR A 15 6.34 13.93 0.93
N SER A 16 7.57 14.08 0.43
CA SER A 16 8.66 13.15 0.65
C SER A 16 9.04 13.25 2.13
N ALA A 17 8.11 12.85 3.00
CA ALA A 17 8.34 12.71 4.41
C ALA A 17 9.12 11.40 4.61
N LEU A 18 10.38 11.61 4.99
CA LEU A 18 11.16 10.75 5.88
C LEU A 18 11.51 9.36 5.32
N ALA A 19 12.78 9.27 4.93
CA ALA A 19 13.55 8.03 4.89
C ALA A 19 13.72 7.45 6.31
N ALA A 20 12.62 7.05 6.94
CA ALA A 20 12.59 5.89 7.81
C ALA A 20 12.18 4.71 6.91
N PRO A 21 12.72 3.48 7.11
CA PRO A 21 12.12 2.32 6.48
C PRO A 21 10.63 2.35 6.84
N LYS A 22 9.76 2.57 5.85
CA LYS A 22 8.30 2.60 6.03
C LYS A 22 7.93 1.45 6.96
N SER A 23 7.35 1.77 8.11
CA SER A 23 6.96 0.74 9.05
C SER A 23 5.94 -0.17 8.36
N CYS A 24 5.92 -1.45 8.72
CA CYS A 24 4.96 -2.40 8.13
C CYS A 24 3.51 -1.89 8.22
N GLU A 25 3.19 -1.09 9.24
CA GLU A 25 1.90 -0.42 9.41
C GLU A 25 1.59 0.60 8.31
N GLU A 26 2.50 1.52 7.97
CA GLU A 26 2.25 2.50 6.90
C GLU A 26 2.04 1.81 5.54
N LEU A 27 2.85 0.78 5.25
CA LEU A 27 2.68 0.01 4.00
C LEU A 27 1.35 -0.73 3.99
N LYS A 28 0.92 -1.26 5.14
CA LYS A 28 -0.38 -1.90 5.31
C LYS A 28 -1.51 -0.90 5.05
N ASP A 29 -1.44 0.32 5.59
CA ASP A 29 -2.45 1.36 5.40
C ASP A 29 -2.56 1.80 3.92
N GLU A 30 -1.42 1.97 3.23
CA GLU A 30 -1.42 2.28 1.79
C GLU A 30 -2.07 1.15 0.96
N ILE A 31 -1.77 -0.11 1.30
CA ILE A 31 -2.39 -1.28 0.66
C ILE A 31 -3.89 -1.32 0.97
N GLU A 32 -4.28 -1.04 2.21
CA GLU A 32 -5.67 -1.00 2.66
C GLU A 32 -6.47 0.04 1.86
N ALA A 33 -5.97 1.26 1.75
CA ALA A 33 -6.59 2.33 0.96
C ALA A 33 -6.77 1.91 -0.51
N LYS A 34 -5.78 1.23 -1.10
CA LYS A 34 -5.90 0.69 -2.47
C LYS A 34 -6.96 -0.39 -2.58
N ILE A 35 -7.05 -1.30 -1.62
CA ILE A 35 -8.05 -2.38 -1.62
C ILE A 35 -9.47 -1.81 -1.49
N GLN A 36 -9.67 -0.84 -0.58
CA GLN A 36 -10.94 -0.13 -0.43
C GLN A 36 -11.31 0.64 -1.69
N ALA A 37 -10.35 1.27 -2.36
CA ALA A 37 -10.58 1.94 -3.64
C ALA A 37 -11.04 0.96 -4.74
N ASN A 38 -10.71 -0.33 -4.62
CA ASN A 38 -11.19 -1.40 -5.51
C ASN A 38 -12.54 -2.00 -5.05
N ASN A 39 -13.24 -1.39 -4.09
CA ASN A 39 -14.54 -1.85 -3.56
C ASN A 39 -14.50 -3.27 -2.94
N VAL A 40 -13.34 -3.69 -2.44
CA VAL A 40 -13.24 -4.94 -1.68
C VAL A 40 -13.53 -4.61 -0.21
N THR A 41 -14.57 -5.23 0.35
CA THR A 41 -15.07 -4.91 1.70
C THR A 41 -14.75 -5.98 2.76
N SER A 42 -14.49 -7.23 2.34
CA SER A 42 -14.23 -8.34 3.26
C SER A 42 -12.84 -8.92 3.06
N TYR A 43 -11.84 -8.30 3.68
CA TYR A 43 -10.45 -8.76 3.61
C TYR A 43 -9.69 -8.52 4.93
N THR A 44 -8.60 -9.26 5.12
CA THR A 44 -7.66 -9.15 6.23
C THR A 44 -6.26 -8.93 5.65
N LEU A 45 -5.55 -7.97 6.23
CA LEU A 45 -4.12 -7.76 5.99
C LEU A 45 -3.35 -8.15 7.25
N GLU A 46 -2.42 -9.08 7.11
CA GLU A 46 -1.61 -9.59 8.22
C GLU A 46 -0.13 -9.44 7.91
N ILE A 47 0.65 -9.05 8.91
CA ILE A 47 2.11 -8.93 8.81
C ILE A 47 2.70 -10.21 9.39
N VAL A 48 3.27 -11.04 8.52
CA VAL A 48 3.83 -12.34 8.87
C VAL A 48 5.33 -12.37 8.61
N GLY A 49 6.03 -13.32 9.24
CA GLY A 49 7.44 -13.58 8.92
C GLY A 49 7.60 -14.12 7.49
N ASN A 50 8.80 -14.00 6.94
CA ASN A 50 9.10 -14.54 5.60
C ASN A 50 8.87 -16.06 5.49
N GLU A 51 9.01 -16.79 6.59
CA GLU A 51 8.76 -18.23 6.69
C GLU A 51 7.26 -18.59 6.74
N GLU A 52 6.42 -17.68 7.24
CA GLU A 52 4.97 -17.86 7.33
C GLU A 52 4.26 -17.48 6.02
N ALA A 53 4.88 -16.60 5.22
CA ALA A 53 4.42 -16.22 3.89
C ALA A 53 4.68 -17.32 2.85
N SER A 54 3.94 -18.44 2.97
CA SER A 54 4.09 -19.61 2.08
C SER A 54 3.49 -19.40 0.69
N ASP A 55 2.43 -18.60 0.59
CA ASP A 55 1.68 -18.38 -0.66
C ASP A 55 2.07 -17.05 -1.32
N PRO A 56 2.85 -17.08 -2.42
CA PRO A 56 3.27 -15.85 -3.11
C PRO A 56 2.10 -15.07 -3.73
N SER A 57 0.96 -15.72 -3.97
CA SER A 57 -0.27 -15.10 -4.45
C SER A 57 -0.96 -14.22 -3.41
N MET A 58 -0.68 -14.45 -2.13
CA MET A 58 -1.26 -13.70 -1.02
C MET A 58 -0.37 -12.54 -0.58
N ILE A 59 0.91 -12.55 -0.96
CA ILE A 59 1.87 -11.50 -0.60
C ILE A 59 1.60 -10.24 -1.42
N VAL A 60 1.13 -9.19 -0.74
CA VAL A 60 0.84 -7.88 -1.33
C VAL A 60 1.91 -6.84 -1.04
N GLY A 61 2.82 -7.13 -0.09
CA GLY A 61 3.91 -6.23 0.29
C GLY A 61 5.01 -6.93 1.09
N SER A 62 6.16 -6.28 1.19
CA SER A 62 7.27 -6.69 2.05
C SER A 62 7.78 -5.47 2.81
N CYS A 63 8.04 -5.62 4.11
CA CYS A 63 8.47 -4.54 5.00
C CYS A 63 9.61 -5.03 5.91
N ASP A 64 10.17 -4.14 6.75
CA ASP A 64 11.36 -4.44 7.58
C ASP A 64 12.53 -5.01 6.75
N ASN A 65 12.89 -4.34 5.64
CA ASN A 65 13.95 -4.78 4.73
C ASN A 65 13.72 -6.18 4.10
N GLY A 66 12.48 -6.67 4.12
CA GLY A 66 12.11 -7.97 3.54
C GLY A 66 12.06 -9.11 4.56
N THR A 67 12.32 -8.85 5.83
CA THR A 67 12.18 -9.83 6.92
C THR A 67 10.71 -10.17 7.22
N LYS A 68 9.81 -9.22 6.95
CA LYS A 68 8.36 -9.39 7.11
C LYS A 68 7.63 -9.21 5.78
N LYS A 69 6.51 -9.90 5.64
CA LYS A 69 5.62 -9.87 4.48
C LYS A 69 4.23 -9.47 4.91
N ILE A 70 3.52 -8.75 4.05
CA ILE A 70 2.12 -8.42 4.26
C ILE A 70 1.31 -9.36 3.37
N ILE A 71 0.51 -10.21 3.99
CA ILE A 71 -0.38 -11.13 3.30
C ILE A 71 -1.80 -10.58 3.28
N TYR A 72 -2.50 -10.86 2.17
CA TYR A 72 -3.88 -10.53 1.94
C TYR A 72 -4.74 -11.79 1.97
N GLN A 73 -5.77 -11.78 2.80
CA GLN A 73 -6.76 -12.84 2.92
C GLN A 73 -8.15 -12.26 2.63
N LEU A 74 -8.86 -12.79 1.65
CA LEU A 74 -10.25 -12.41 1.40
C LEU A 74 -11.17 -13.20 2.35
N ASN A 75 -11.92 -12.51 3.21
CA ASN A 75 -12.84 -13.13 4.20
C ASN A 75 -14.21 -13.51 3.59
N GLY A 76 -14.33 -13.58 2.27
CA GLY A 76 -15.59 -13.66 1.54
C GLY A 76 -15.83 -14.97 0.78
N ARG A 77 -15.34 -16.11 1.29
CA ARG A 77 -15.67 -17.43 0.74
C ARG A 77 -16.68 -18.18 1.59
#